data_AF-X1FQ78-F1
#
_entry.id   AF-X1FQ78-F1
#
_cell.length_a   1.000
_cell.length_b   1.000
_cell.length_c   1.000
_cell.angle_alpha   90.00
_cell.angle_beta   90.00
_cell.angle_gamma   90.00
#
_symmetry.space_group_name_H-M   'P 1'
#
loop_
_entity.id
_entity.type
_entity.pdbx_description
1 polymer ?
#
loop_
_entity_poly.entity_id
_entity_poly.type
_entity_poly.pdbx_seq_one_letter_code
_entity_poly.pdbx_strand_id
1 'polypeptide(L)'
;MNANKKHIPIINAPIISCRSCTPIIICEIATRKIKNERMIGMIGICFLLAFIYLEPIFTPQFNKLSFIAKLVLTVVVSLALFLIATFMFPRAYVELATQNLPSLSPPPDYPDAGAFSLVGGVLLGFGVGYLIEQEYVKYDPSELTNKNKIINLIVGLVIVFIVFLPFEYLIEIDSAFYRFFRYALTAFVLSYVVPLIFTKINK
;
A
#
# COMPACT_ATOMS: atom_id res chain seq x y z
N MET A 1 34.38 2.72 -30.22
CA MET A 1 34.52 3.14 -28.81
C MET A 1 33.13 3.18 -28.20
N ASN A 2 32.74 2.10 -27.51
CA ASN A 2 31.37 1.90 -27.02
C ASN A 2 31.36 2.11 -25.50
N ALA A 3 30.75 3.21 -25.06
CA ALA A 3 30.69 3.59 -23.66
C ALA A 3 29.75 2.65 -22.92
N ASN A 4 30.33 1.81 -22.08
CA ASN A 4 29.67 0.92 -21.14
C ASN A 4 28.93 1.78 -20.10
N LYS A 5 27.67 2.13 -20.39
CA LYS A 5 26.74 2.72 -19.41
C LYS A 5 26.38 1.64 -18.40
N LYS A 6 27.13 1.64 -17.30
CA LYS A 6 26.85 0.88 -16.09
C LYS A 6 25.44 1.27 -15.63
N HIS A 7 24.45 0.42 -15.90
CA HIS A 7 23.12 0.50 -15.28
C HIS A 7 23.32 0.26 -13.78
N ILE A 8 23.54 1.34 -13.04
CA ILE A 8 23.37 1.34 -11.59
C ILE A 8 21.88 1.08 -11.37
N PRO A 9 21.47 0.04 -10.60
CA PRO A 9 20.08 -0.16 -10.27
C PRO A 9 19.66 0.94 -9.29
N ILE A 10 19.24 2.10 -9.81
CA ILE A 10 18.55 3.18 -9.08
C ILE A 10 17.08 2.76 -8.78
N ILE A 11 16.80 1.47 -8.84
CA ILE A 11 15.51 0.86 -8.49
C ILE A 11 15.38 0.72 -6.96
N ASN A 12 16.42 1.03 -6.17
CA ASN A 12 16.39 0.76 -4.73
C ASN A 12 15.94 1.94 -3.86
N ALA A 13 16.07 3.21 -4.24
CA ALA A 13 15.86 4.29 -3.26
C ALA A 13 14.38 4.56 -2.88
N PRO A 14 13.42 4.72 -3.82
CA PRO A 14 12.02 4.95 -3.44
C PRO A 14 11.26 3.65 -3.14
N ILE A 15 11.68 2.51 -3.71
CA ILE A 15 11.06 1.21 -3.36
C ILE A 15 11.46 0.81 -1.94
N ILE A 16 12.65 1.15 -1.44
CA ILE A 16 13.00 0.96 -0.02
C ILE A 16 12.13 1.83 0.89
N SER A 17 11.74 3.04 0.46
CA SER A 17 10.85 3.90 1.26
C SER A 17 9.42 3.40 1.36
N CYS A 18 8.93 2.60 0.40
CA CYS A 18 7.64 1.90 0.52
C CYS A 18 7.77 0.44 1.03
N ARG A 19 8.92 -0.23 0.82
CA ARG A 19 9.26 -1.58 1.34
C ARG A 19 9.53 -1.58 2.84
N SER A 20 9.97 -0.45 3.42
CA SER A 20 10.14 -0.32 4.87
C SER A 20 8.80 -0.02 5.57
N CYS A 21 7.90 0.73 4.93
CA CYS A 21 6.64 1.12 5.56
C CYS A 21 5.59 0.00 5.60
N THR A 22 5.55 -0.94 4.65
CA THR A 22 4.50 -1.98 4.65
C THR A 22 4.59 -2.95 5.83
N PRO A 23 5.76 -3.56 6.15
CA PRO A 23 5.87 -4.44 7.31
C PRO A 23 5.87 -3.65 8.63
N ILE A 24 6.37 -2.41 8.67
CA ILE A 24 6.38 -1.59 9.90
C ILE A 24 4.97 -1.11 10.25
N ILE A 25 4.15 -0.69 9.27
CA ILE A 25 2.75 -0.28 9.54
C ILE A 25 1.89 -1.50 9.92
N ILE A 26 2.10 -2.67 9.29
CA ILE A 26 1.43 -3.92 9.69
C ILE A 26 1.85 -4.35 11.10
N CYS A 27 3.12 -4.14 11.48
CA CYS A 27 3.63 -4.46 12.81
C CYS A 27 3.21 -3.43 13.88
N GLU A 28 3.10 -2.15 13.53
CA GLU A 28 2.77 -1.06 14.47
C GLU A 28 1.26 -0.98 14.75
N ILE A 29 0.40 -1.32 13.79
CA ILE A 29 -1.06 -1.46 14.02
C ILE A 29 -1.35 -2.70 14.88
N ALA A 30 -0.57 -3.79 14.74
CA ALA A 30 -0.76 -5.02 15.51
C ALA A 30 -0.28 -4.93 16.98
N THR A 31 0.58 -3.97 17.32
CA THR A 31 1.27 -3.92 18.63
C THR A 31 0.61 -3.02 19.67
N ARG A 32 -0.40 -2.21 19.34
CA ARG A 32 -0.81 -1.11 20.23
C ARG A 32 -1.67 -1.45 21.46
N LYS A 33 -2.22 -2.66 21.67
CA LYS A 33 -2.97 -2.88 22.94
C LYS A 33 -3.38 -4.32 23.33
N ILE A 34 -2.46 -5.27 23.49
CA ILE A 34 -2.79 -6.52 24.20
C ILE A 34 -1.64 -6.93 25.13
N LYS A 35 -1.98 -7.18 26.40
CA LYS A 35 -1.14 -7.57 27.54
C LYS A 35 -0.53 -8.99 27.39
N ASN A 36 -0.02 -9.31 26.20
CA ASN A 36 0.61 -10.58 25.84
C ASN A 36 1.69 -10.35 24.75
N GLU A 37 2.63 -9.45 25.05
CA GLU A 37 3.51 -8.77 24.07
C GLU A 37 4.60 -9.64 23.41
N ARG A 38 4.90 -10.84 23.90
CA ARG A 38 6.06 -11.59 23.38
C ARG A 38 5.76 -12.53 22.21
N MET A 39 4.61 -13.21 22.19
CA MET A 39 4.33 -14.18 21.11
C MET A 39 4.00 -13.52 19.77
N ILE A 40 3.21 -12.45 19.78
CA ILE A 40 2.78 -11.78 18.54
C ILE A 40 3.97 -11.06 17.88
N GLY A 41 4.85 -10.44 18.68
CA GLY A 41 6.08 -9.82 18.18
C GLY A 41 7.03 -10.82 17.53
N MET A 42 7.19 -12.02 18.12
CA MET A 42 8.04 -13.06 17.53
C MET A 42 7.50 -13.54 16.17
N ILE A 43 6.19 -13.72 16.03
CA ILE A 43 5.58 -14.13 14.74
C ILE A 43 5.79 -13.04 13.68
N GLY A 44 5.61 -11.77 14.04
CA GLY A 44 5.86 -10.64 13.14
C GLY A 44 7.31 -10.58 12.66
N ILE A 45 8.28 -10.75 13.57
CA ILE A 45 9.71 -10.77 13.24
C ILE A 45 10.04 -11.97 12.33
N CYS A 46 9.51 -13.15 12.63
CA CYS A 46 9.69 -14.33 11.78
C CYS A 46 9.13 -14.11 10.37
N PHE A 47 7.95 -13.50 10.24
CA PHE A 47 7.34 -13.19 8.95
C PHE A 47 8.17 -12.15 8.17
N LEU A 48 8.69 -11.13 8.86
CA LEU A 48 9.54 -10.10 8.27
C LEU A 48 10.87 -10.69 7.78
N LEU A 49 11.50 -11.56 8.56
CA LEU A 49 12.71 -12.28 8.15
C LEU A 49 12.45 -13.19 6.95
N ALA A 50 11.33 -13.92 6.95
CA ALA A 50 10.92 -14.74 5.81
C ALA A 50 10.75 -13.87 4.56
N PHE A 51 10.09 -12.71 4.68
CA PHE A 51 9.91 -11.78 3.56
C PHE A 51 11.24 -11.27 3.00
N ILE A 52 12.18 -10.86 3.86
CA ILE A 52 13.53 -10.42 3.45
C ILE A 52 14.27 -11.54 2.70
N TYR A 53 14.12 -12.80 3.12
CA TYR A 53 14.78 -13.91 2.47
C TYR A 53 14.10 -14.34 1.16
N LEU A 54 12.77 -14.24 1.09
CA LEU A 54 11.99 -14.56 -0.11
C LEU A 54 12.18 -13.50 -1.21
N GLU A 55 12.29 -12.22 -0.86
CA GLU A 55 12.42 -11.10 -1.81
C GLU A 55 13.47 -11.30 -2.93
N PRO A 56 14.75 -11.63 -2.63
CA PRO A 56 15.77 -11.81 -3.66
C PRO A 56 15.49 -13.00 -4.58
N ILE A 57 14.72 -13.98 -4.11
CA ILE A 57 14.34 -15.17 -4.89
C ILE A 57 13.20 -14.82 -5.87
N PHE A 58 12.22 -14.03 -5.43
CA PHE A 58 11.06 -13.65 -6.25
C PHE A 58 11.38 -12.56 -7.28
N THR A 59 12.23 -11.59 -6.93
CA THR A 59 12.58 -10.45 -7.79
C THR A 59 13.02 -10.83 -9.22
N PRO A 60 13.97 -11.77 -9.44
CA PRO A 60 14.41 -12.11 -10.79
C PRO A 60 13.32 -12.80 -11.62
N GLN A 61 12.42 -13.56 -10.99
CA GLN A 61 11.30 -14.21 -11.70
C GLN A 61 10.23 -13.18 -12.07
N PHE A 62 9.91 -12.26 -11.14
CA PHE A 62 8.96 -11.19 -11.40
C PHE A 62 9.42 -10.28 -12.55
N ASN A 63 10.71 -9.97 -12.62
CA ASN A 63 11.26 -9.12 -13.68
C ASN A 63 11.17 -9.72 -15.09
N LYS A 64 11.10 -11.05 -15.22
CA LYS A 64 10.94 -11.73 -16.51
C LYS A 64 9.50 -11.68 -17.05
N LEU A 65 8.52 -11.36 -16.22
CA LEU A 65 7.12 -11.28 -16.62
C LEU A 65 6.85 -10.06 -17.49
N SER A 66 5.90 -10.18 -18.42
CA SER A 66 5.41 -9.04 -19.19
C SER A 66 4.68 -8.04 -18.27
N PHE A 67 4.60 -6.77 -18.68
CA PHE A 67 3.91 -5.73 -17.92
C PHE A 67 2.47 -6.14 -17.54
N ILE A 68 1.71 -6.68 -18.49
CA ILE A 68 0.34 -7.16 -18.24
C ILE A 68 0.33 -8.30 -17.23
N ALA A 69 1.25 -9.25 -17.32
CA ALA A 69 1.34 -10.36 -16.37
C ALA A 69 1.69 -9.86 -14.94
N LYS A 70 2.58 -8.85 -14.82
CA LYS A 70 2.89 -8.21 -13.53
C LYS A 70 1.65 -7.56 -12.92
N LEU A 71 0.89 -6.82 -13.73
CA LEU A 71 -0.33 -6.14 -13.28
C LEU A 71 -1.38 -7.15 -12.82
N VAL A 72 -1.64 -8.19 -13.63
CA VAL A 72 -2.58 -9.27 -13.26
C VAL A 72 -2.13 -9.97 -11.99
N LEU A 73 -0.84 -10.31 -11.86
CA LEU A 73 -0.31 -10.97 -10.67
C LEU A 73 -0.49 -10.11 -9.42
N THR A 74 -0.18 -8.81 -9.48
CA THR A 74 -0.38 -7.87 -8.36
C THR A 74 -1.84 -7.79 -7.94
N VAL A 75 -2.77 -7.67 -8.90
CA VAL A 75 -4.21 -7.62 -8.61
C VAL A 75 -4.68 -8.92 -7.96
N VAL A 76 -4.28 -10.07 -8.51
CA VAL A 76 -4.66 -11.39 -8.00
C VAL A 76 -4.11 -11.61 -6.59
N VAL A 77 -2.85 -11.28 -6.32
CA VAL A 77 -2.24 -11.45 -4.98
C VAL A 77 -2.93 -10.56 -3.95
N SER A 78 -3.18 -9.29 -4.25
CA SER A 78 -3.85 -8.38 -3.32
C SER A 78 -5.30 -8.80 -3.03
N LEU A 79 -6.05 -9.22 -4.06
CA LEU A 79 -7.40 -9.75 -3.89
C LEU A 79 -7.42 -11.06 -3.10
N ALA A 80 -6.49 -11.98 -3.40
CA ALA A 80 -6.39 -13.25 -2.69
C ALA A 80 -6.09 -13.03 -1.20
N LEU A 81 -5.15 -12.14 -0.86
CA LEU A 81 -4.85 -11.78 0.53
C LEU A 81 -6.05 -11.16 1.24
N PHE A 82 -6.77 -10.25 0.57
CA PHE A 82 -7.98 -9.65 1.12
C PHE A 82 -9.07 -10.70 1.37
N LEU A 83 -9.31 -11.61 0.42
CA LEU A 83 -10.30 -12.69 0.57
C LEU A 83 -9.91 -13.66 1.68
N ILE A 84 -8.65 -14.12 1.72
CA ILE A 84 -8.15 -15.01 2.78
C ILE A 84 -8.34 -14.34 4.16
N ALA A 85 -7.97 -13.07 4.31
CA ALA A 85 -8.17 -12.35 5.56
C ALA A 85 -9.65 -12.23 5.94
N THR A 86 -10.52 -11.96 4.97
CA THR A 86 -11.97 -11.88 5.18
C THR A 86 -12.55 -13.22 5.64
N PHE A 87 -12.09 -14.34 5.06
CA PHE A 87 -12.49 -15.69 5.47
C PHE A 87 -11.89 -16.13 6.81
N MET A 88 -10.67 -15.69 7.13
CA MET A 88 -9.99 -16.03 8.37
C MET A 88 -10.53 -15.24 9.57
N PHE A 89 -11.04 -14.02 9.33
CA PHE A 89 -11.60 -13.13 10.36
C PHE A 89 -13.06 -12.74 10.09
N PRO A 90 -14.01 -13.70 10.00
CA PRO A 90 -15.40 -13.40 9.66
C PRO A 90 -16.09 -12.54 10.72
N ARG A 91 -15.69 -12.63 11.99
CA ARG A 91 -16.23 -11.78 13.06
C ARG A 91 -15.89 -10.30 12.88
N ALA A 92 -14.67 -10.00 12.47
CA ALA A 92 -14.25 -8.62 12.21
C ALA A 92 -15.05 -7.99 11.06
N TYR A 93 -15.48 -8.80 10.07
CA TYR A 93 -16.36 -8.33 9.01
C TYR A 93 -17.79 -8.01 9.50
N VAL A 94 -18.37 -8.89 10.33
CA VAL A 94 -19.71 -8.68 10.89
C VAL A 94 -19.75 -7.47 11.81
N GLU A 95 -18.68 -7.24 12.58
CA GLU A 95 -18.54 -6.08 13.47
C GLU A 95 -18.57 -4.75 12.69
N LEU A 96 -17.82 -4.62 11.58
CA LEU A 96 -17.93 -3.44 10.70
C LEU A 96 -19.35 -3.25 10.17
N ALA A 97 -19.95 -4.32 9.64
CA ALA A 97 -21.25 -4.25 9.00
C ALA A 97 -22.38 -3.87 9.98
N THR A 98 -22.19 -4.13 11.28
CA THR A 98 -23.15 -3.85 12.34
C THR A 98 -22.83 -2.61 13.18
N GLN A 99 -21.70 -1.93 12.92
CA GLN A 99 -21.27 -0.74 13.67
C GLN A 99 -22.32 0.39 13.65
N ASN A 100 -23.09 0.50 12.56
CA ASN A 100 -24.16 1.50 12.41
C ASN A 100 -25.52 1.03 13.01
N LEU A 101 -25.61 -0.19 13.55
CA LEU A 101 -26.80 -0.76 14.19
C LEU A 101 -26.52 -1.08 15.68
N PRO A 102 -26.68 -0.10 16.59
CA PRO A 102 -26.32 -0.23 18.01
C PRO A 102 -27.11 -1.28 18.80
N SER A 103 -28.20 -1.82 18.24
CA SER A 103 -29.00 -2.89 18.86
C SER A 103 -28.50 -4.31 18.55
N LEU A 104 -27.59 -4.49 17.58
CA LEU A 104 -27.04 -5.79 17.19
C LEU A 104 -25.50 -5.84 17.30
N SER A 105 -24.83 -4.74 17.65
CA SER A 105 -23.37 -4.69 17.75
C SER A 105 -22.87 -5.49 18.96
N PRO A 106 -22.17 -6.63 18.78
CA PRO A 106 -21.46 -7.27 19.88
C PRO A 106 -20.35 -6.34 20.40
N PRO A 107 -19.88 -6.50 21.65
CA PRO A 107 -18.72 -5.76 22.13
C PRO A 107 -17.53 -5.99 21.18
N PRO A 108 -16.74 -4.96 20.87
CA PRO A 108 -15.67 -5.06 19.89
C PRO A 108 -14.62 -6.06 20.36
N ASP A 109 -14.46 -7.17 19.62
CA ASP A 109 -13.46 -8.20 19.91
C ASP A 109 -12.05 -7.66 19.61
N TYR A 110 -11.95 -6.70 18.68
CA TYR A 110 -10.70 -6.07 18.25
C TYR A 110 -10.88 -4.56 18.07
N PRO A 111 -9.91 -3.74 18.52
CA PRO A 111 -10.02 -2.29 18.44
C PRO A 111 -10.01 -1.72 17.01
N ASP A 112 -9.65 -2.54 16.01
CA ASP A 112 -9.57 -2.11 14.61
C ASP A 112 -10.03 -3.22 13.67
N ALA A 113 -11.30 -3.62 13.83
CA ALA A 113 -11.98 -4.48 12.88
C ALA A 113 -11.83 -3.84 11.48
N GLY A 114 -11.28 -4.59 10.51
CA GLY A 114 -11.08 -4.13 9.14
C GLY A 114 -9.68 -3.62 8.77
N ALA A 115 -8.70 -3.64 9.68
CA ALA A 115 -7.31 -3.26 9.36
C ALA A 115 -6.72 -4.06 8.16
N PHE A 116 -7.14 -5.31 7.99
CA PHE A 116 -6.76 -6.14 6.83
C PHE A 116 -7.23 -5.56 5.48
N SER A 117 -8.37 -4.86 5.48
CA SER A 117 -8.91 -4.21 4.28
C SER A 117 -8.05 -3.04 3.84
N LEU A 118 -7.51 -2.28 4.82
CA LEU A 118 -6.55 -1.22 4.57
C LEU A 118 -5.29 -1.78 3.91
N VAL A 119 -4.69 -2.81 4.50
CA VAL A 119 -3.44 -3.40 3.99
C VAL A 119 -3.63 -3.94 2.57
N GLY A 120 -4.70 -4.70 2.33
CA GLY A 120 -5.01 -5.23 1.00
C GLY A 120 -5.26 -4.13 -0.02
N GLY A 121 -5.98 -3.08 0.37
CA GLY A 121 -6.26 -1.93 -0.48
C GLY A 121 -4.99 -1.19 -0.86
N VAL A 122 -4.17 -0.80 0.14
CA VAL A 122 -2.88 -0.13 -0.09
C VAL A 122 -1.98 -0.97 -1.00
N LEU A 123 -1.89 -2.28 -0.77
CA LEU A 123 -1.08 -3.18 -1.59
C LEU A 123 -1.54 -3.18 -3.06
N LEU A 124 -2.86 -3.25 -3.30
CA LEU A 124 -3.42 -3.17 -4.65
C LEU A 124 -3.12 -1.83 -5.31
N GLY A 125 -3.46 -0.73 -4.64
CA GLY A 125 -3.33 0.62 -5.17
C GLY A 125 -1.89 0.98 -5.48
N PHE A 126 -0.99 0.74 -4.51
CA PHE A 126 0.43 1.01 -4.67
C PHE A 126 1.05 0.07 -5.70
N GLY A 127 0.72 -1.22 -5.66
CA GLY A 127 1.28 -2.19 -6.60
C GLY A 127 0.92 -1.88 -8.06
N VAL A 128 -0.35 -1.56 -8.34
CA VAL A 128 -0.79 -1.21 -9.70
C VAL A 128 -0.24 0.16 -10.10
N GLY A 129 -0.37 1.18 -9.26
CA GLY A 129 0.05 2.53 -9.59
C GLY A 129 1.57 2.63 -9.78
N TYR A 130 2.35 1.91 -8.98
CA TYR A 130 3.80 1.82 -9.12
C TYR A 130 4.21 1.18 -10.46
N LEU A 131 3.60 0.06 -10.84
CA LEU A 131 3.92 -0.59 -12.12
C LEU A 131 3.64 0.34 -13.30
N ILE A 132 2.52 1.07 -13.27
CA ILE A 132 2.16 2.02 -14.32
C ILE A 132 3.12 3.22 -14.32
N GLU A 133 3.48 3.74 -13.15
CA GLU A 133 4.44 4.84 -12.99
C GLU A 133 5.78 4.48 -13.64
N GLN A 134 6.32 3.29 -13.35
CA GLN A 134 7.59 2.84 -13.92
C GLN A 134 7.57 2.72 -15.45
N GLU A 135 6.45 2.25 -16.01
CA GLU A 135 6.35 1.99 -17.45
C GLU A 135 6.08 3.29 -18.23
N TYR A 136 5.16 4.14 -17.75
CA TYR A 136 4.63 5.28 -18.50
C TYR A 136 5.10 6.65 -18.03
N VAL A 137 5.32 6.86 -16.73
CA VAL A 137 5.59 8.19 -16.15
C VAL A 137 7.08 8.43 -15.99
N LYS A 138 7.82 7.42 -15.48
CA LYS A 138 9.28 7.45 -15.27
C LYS A 138 9.73 8.71 -14.54
N TYR A 139 9.07 9.02 -13.43
CA TYR A 139 9.39 10.20 -12.64
C TYR A 139 10.70 9.98 -11.86
N ASP A 140 11.74 10.78 -12.17
CA ASP A 140 13.00 10.75 -11.44
C ASP A 140 13.11 11.95 -10.48
N PRO A 141 13.01 11.75 -9.14
CA PRO A 141 13.16 12.82 -8.17
C PRO A 141 14.59 13.38 -8.05
N SER A 142 15.59 12.69 -8.62
CA SER A 142 17.01 13.02 -8.50
C SER A 142 17.40 14.23 -9.35
N GLU A 143 16.71 14.44 -10.46
CA GLU A 143 16.98 15.53 -11.41
C GLU A 143 16.44 16.89 -10.92
N LEU A 144 15.62 16.91 -9.86
CA LEU A 144 15.00 18.13 -9.36
C LEU A 144 15.92 18.97 -8.48
N THR A 145 15.82 20.29 -8.66
CA THR A 145 16.38 21.28 -7.74
C THR A 145 15.69 21.21 -6.36
N ASN A 146 16.38 21.62 -5.30
CA ASN A 146 15.83 21.60 -3.94
C ASN A 146 14.53 22.40 -3.79
N LYS A 147 14.37 23.49 -4.56
CA LYS A 147 13.13 24.28 -4.57
C LYS A 147 11.95 23.49 -5.12
N ASN A 148 12.13 22.80 -6.24
CA ASN A 148 11.06 22.02 -6.86
C ASN A 148 10.70 20.77 -6.04
N LYS A 149 11.68 20.18 -5.32
CA LYS A 149 11.40 19.09 -4.37
C LYS A 149 10.43 19.51 -3.27
N ILE A 150 10.59 20.71 -2.71
CA ILE A 150 9.70 21.26 -1.69
C ILE A 150 8.30 21.53 -2.29
N ILE A 151 8.24 22.11 -3.49
CA ILE A 151 6.96 22.35 -4.18
C ILE A 151 6.23 21.03 -4.43
N ASN A 152 6.91 20.02 -4.97
CA ASN A 152 6.32 18.71 -5.20
C ASN A 152 5.85 18.07 -3.89
N LEU A 153 6.61 18.17 -2.79
CA LEU A 153 6.17 17.66 -1.49
C LEU A 153 4.86 18.32 -1.02
N ILE A 154 4.77 19.65 -1.10
CA ILE A 154 3.57 20.41 -0.70
C ILE A 154 2.38 20.03 -1.58
N VAL A 155 2.57 19.98 -2.91
CA VAL A 155 1.52 19.61 -3.86
C VAL A 155 1.06 18.18 -3.62
N GLY A 156 1.98 17.25 -3.39
CA GLY A 156 1.66 15.86 -3.05
C GLY A 156 0.82 15.76 -1.78
N LEU A 157 1.19 16.50 -0.73
CA LEU A 157 0.43 16.55 0.52
C LEU A 157 -0.98 17.10 0.31
N VAL A 158 -1.12 18.19 -0.47
CA VAL A 158 -2.43 18.77 -0.79
C VAL A 158 -3.31 17.79 -1.57
N ILE A 159 -2.75 17.06 -2.54
CA ILE A 159 -3.48 16.04 -3.31
C ILE A 159 -3.95 14.92 -2.38
N VAL A 160 -3.14 14.49 -1.41
CA VAL A 160 -3.56 13.48 -0.42
C VAL A 160 -4.78 13.95 0.35
N PHE A 161 -4.78 15.19 0.85
CA PHE A 161 -5.94 15.72 1.57
C PHE A 161 -7.18 15.81 0.67
N ILE A 162 -7.01 16.30 -0.56
CA ILE A 162 -8.12 16.43 -1.52
C ILE A 162 -8.69 15.08 -1.92
N VAL A 163 -7.88 14.03 -2.02
CA VAL A 163 -8.37 12.70 -2.39
C VAL A 163 -8.86 11.92 -1.18
N PHE A 164 -8.23 12.06 -0.02
CA PHE A 164 -8.60 11.28 1.15
C PHE A 164 -9.90 11.79 1.79
N LEU A 165 -10.07 13.11 1.95
CA LEU A 165 -11.19 13.68 2.68
C LEU A 165 -12.56 13.40 2.03
N PRO A 166 -12.77 13.57 0.71
CA PRO A 166 -14.07 13.27 0.10
C PRO A 166 -14.47 11.81 0.26
N PHE A 167 -13.51 10.88 0.22
CA PHE A 167 -13.80 9.46 0.46
C PHE A 167 -14.13 9.16 1.92
N GLU A 168 -13.78 10.02 2.86
CA GLU A 168 -14.25 9.90 4.23
C GLU A 168 -15.70 10.40 4.37
N TYR A 169 -16.05 11.50 3.69
CA TYR A 169 -17.36 12.14 3.83
C TYR A 169 -18.47 11.64 2.89
N LEU A 170 -18.13 11.11 1.70
CA LEU A 170 -19.13 10.80 0.67
C LEU A 170 -19.92 9.51 0.93
N ILE A 171 -19.42 8.58 1.75
CA ILE A 171 -20.01 7.25 1.90
C ILE A 171 -19.96 6.85 3.38
N GLU A 172 -21.09 6.99 4.08
CA GLU A 172 -21.31 6.54 5.47
C GLU A 172 -21.38 5.01 5.61
N ILE A 173 -21.09 4.26 4.54
CA ILE A 173 -21.12 2.80 4.54
C ILE A 173 -19.77 2.27 5.02
N ASP A 174 -19.72 1.83 6.28
CA ASP A 174 -18.51 1.21 6.84
C ASP A 174 -18.46 -0.29 6.50
N SER A 175 -18.00 -0.60 5.28
CA SER A 175 -17.80 -1.96 4.79
C SER A 175 -16.32 -2.26 4.58
N ALA A 176 -15.91 -3.50 4.84
CA ALA A 176 -14.56 -3.98 4.55
C ALA A 176 -14.19 -3.77 3.07
N PHE A 177 -15.13 -4.02 2.15
CA PHE A 177 -14.93 -3.77 0.72
C PHE A 177 -14.76 -2.28 0.42
N TYR A 178 -15.59 -1.44 1.06
CA TYR A 178 -15.48 0.01 0.88
C TYR A 178 -14.12 0.53 1.35
N ARG A 179 -13.69 0.12 2.54
CA ARG A 179 -12.35 0.43 3.07
C ARG A 179 -11.28 -0.05 2.09
N PHE A 180 -11.35 -1.29 1.62
CA PHE A 180 -10.40 -1.84 0.65
C PHE A 180 -10.27 -0.96 -0.60
N PHE A 181 -11.39 -0.61 -1.24
CA PHE A 181 -11.36 0.23 -2.44
C PHE A 181 -10.92 1.66 -2.16
N ARG A 182 -11.34 2.25 -1.04
CA ARG A 182 -10.91 3.59 -0.60
C ARG A 182 -9.39 3.67 -0.48
N TYR A 183 -8.79 2.71 0.23
CA TYR A 183 -7.35 2.68 0.41
C TYR A 183 -6.61 2.30 -0.88
N ALA A 184 -7.18 1.44 -1.71
CA ALA A 184 -6.63 1.14 -3.04
C ALA A 184 -6.59 2.38 -3.94
N LEU A 185 -7.69 3.14 -4.02
CA LEU A 185 -7.75 4.33 -4.86
C LEU A 185 -6.81 5.42 -4.32
N THR A 186 -6.79 5.62 -2.99
CA THR A 186 -5.87 6.58 -2.35
C THR A 186 -4.42 6.23 -2.65
N ALA A 187 -4.02 4.97 -2.45
CA ALA A 187 -2.65 4.52 -2.72
C ALA A 187 -2.31 4.55 -4.22
N PHE A 188 -3.29 4.31 -5.09
CA PHE A 188 -3.14 4.44 -6.55
C PHE A 188 -2.88 5.89 -6.96
N VAL A 189 -3.67 6.85 -6.43
CA VAL A 189 -3.44 8.27 -6.68
C VAL A 189 -2.06 8.69 -6.23
N LEU A 190 -1.64 8.25 -5.04
CA LEU A 190 -0.33 8.55 -4.49
C LEU A 190 0.83 8.00 -5.33
N SER A 191 0.68 6.77 -5.82
CA SER A 191 1.75 6.09 -6.56
C SER A 191 1.79 6.43 -8.06
N TYR A 192 0.67 6.81 -8.67
CA TYR A 192 0.59 7.10 -10.10
C TYR A 192 0.24 8.56 -10.40
N VAL A 193 -0.88 9.05 -9.88
CA VAL A 193 -1.41 10.38 -10.25
C VAL A 193 -0.51 11.50 -9.75
N VAL A 194 0.02 11.38 -8.53
CA VAL A 194 0.93 12.38 -7.96
C VAL A 194 2.22 12.50 -8.79
N PRO A 195 2.97 11.42 -9.09
CA PRO A 195 4.10 11.47 -10.02
C PRO A 195 3.72 12.02 -11.40
N LEU A 196 2.57 11.62 -11.95
CA LEU A 196 2.07 12.12 -13.23
C LEU A 196 1.93 13.65 -13.22
N ILE A 197 1.36 14.22 -12.15
CA ILE A 197 1.22 15.68 -12.00
C ILE A 197 2.60 16.33 -11.88
N PHE A 198 3.53 15.76 -11.12
CA PHE A 198 4.87 16.31 -10.97
C PHE A 198 5.65 16.35 -12.28
N THR A 199 5.52 15.33 -13.14
CA THR A 199 6.16 15.36 -14.47
C THR A 199 5.61 16.48 -15.37
N LYS A 200 4.36 16.90 -15.17
CA LYS A 200 3.77 18.02 -15.92
C LYS A 200 4.15 19.38 -15.38
N ILE A 201 4.35 19.52 -14.06
CA ILE A 201 4.76 20.79 -13.44
C ILE A 201 6.23 21.11 -13.73
N ASN A 202 7.08 20.09 -13.85
CA ASN A 202 8.53 20.26 -14.04
C ASN A 202 8.98 20.27 -15.51
N LYS A 203 8.06 20.08 -16.47
CA LYS A 203 8.29 20.32 -17.90
C LYS A 203 7.89 21.76 -18.26
#